data_AF-F9DRW6-F1
#
_entry.id   AF-F9DRW6-F1
#
_cell.length_a   1.000
_cell.length_b   1.000
_cell.length_c   1.000
_cell.angle_alpha   90.00
_cell.angle_beta   90.00
_cell.angle_gamma   90.00
#
_symmetry.space_group_name_H-M   'P 1'
#
loop_
_entity.id
_entity.type
_entity.pdbx_description
1 polymer ?
#
loop_
_entity_poly.entity_id
_entity_poly.type
_entity_poly.pdbx_seq_one_letter_code
_entity_poly.pdbx_strand_id
1 'polypeptide(L)'
;MNVLTNPVFISVVVLTVLSLARVHVIFAILMAAITAGLLSNLSLSDTLSTFLGGMGGQSETALSYILLGIFAAMIAHSNITKMLIDKLLSVKKMNKYMLLLMVAGLTCLSGNLIPVHIAFIPILIPPLLIFFNYLRLDRRAVACALTFGLKMPYILIPAGYGLIFHGIIVQEVSSNGMPVTLSQVPLAMAIPALGMFVGLFIAIFFTYRKPRDYETEEERASHAEIFASSVQLAAGTERVKQKFEVRDVLTLVAIVGALVVQIQVQSLVLGALVGIIVMFAARVVTLGEGEVVVQEGVKLMGAIAFVMLLASGYATVLKDTGSELIW
;
A
#
# COMPACT_ATOMS: atom_id res chain seq x y z
N MET A 1 34.90 17.57 -5.66
CA MET A 1 34.15 18.02 -6.86
C MET A 1 32.99 18.91 -6.44
N ASN A 2 32.55 19.86 -7.26
CA ASN A 2 31.35 20.66 -6.98
C ASN A 2 30.13 19.74 -6.83
N VAL A 3 29.21 20.06 -5.93
CA VAL A 3 27.94 19.32 -5.72
C VAL A 3 27.18 19.10 -7.04
N LEU A 4 27.30 20.06 -7.96
CA LEU A 4 26.67 20.06 -9.29
C LEU A 4 27.23 19.00 -10.26
N THR A 5 28.47 18.55 -10.08
CA THR A 5 29.11 17.54 -10.95
C THR A 5 29.11 16.15 -10.32
N ASN A 6 28.42 15.97 -9.19
CA ASN A 6 28.35 14.67 -8.52
C ASN A 6 27.48 13.70 -9.37
N PRO A 7 28.01 12.54 -9.80
CA PRO A 7 27.24 11.52 -10.55
C PRO A 7 25.92 11.13 -9.89
N VAL A 8 25.90 11.03 -8.56
CA VAL A 8 24.70 10.73 -7.76
C VAL A 8 23.67 11.85 -7.92
N PHE A 9 24.08 13.11 -7.79
CA PHE A 9 23.18 14.25 -7.94
C PHE A 9 22.59 14.33 -9.34
N ILE A 10 23.43 14.19 -10.38
CA ILE A 10 23.00 14.23 -11.77
C ILE A 10 22.02 13.09 -12.06
N SER A 11 22.31 11.88 -11.57
CA SER A 11 21.44 10.73 -11.73
C SER A 11 20.05 10.93 -11.11
N VAL A 12 19.98 11.49 -9.89
CA VAL A 12 18.70 11.82 -9.22
C VAL A 12 17.92 12.88 -9.99
N VAL A 13 18.61 13.88 -10.55
CA VAL A 13 17.99 14.89 -11.43
C VAL A 13 17.42 14.23 -12.69
N VAL A 14 18.17 13.34 -13.35
CA VAL A 14 17.70 12.59 -14.52
C VAL A 14 16.47 11.76 -14.19
N LEU A 15 16.48 11.02 -13.07
CA LEU A 15 15.33 10.25 -12.60
C LEU A 15 14.10 11.15 -12.42
N THR A 16 14.29 12.32 -11.80
CA THR A 16 13.21 13.27 -11.51
C THR A 16 12.63 13.87 -12.80
N VAL A 17 13.49 14.31 -13.71
CA VAL A 17 13.08 14.90 -15.00
C VAL A 17 12.34 13.87 -15.85
N LEU A 18 12.84 12.64 -15.96
CA LEU A 18 12.17 11.57 -16.70
C LEU A 18 10.82 11.21 -16.09
N SER A 19 10.72 11.17 -14.76
CA SER A 19 9.46 10.93 -14.05
C SER A 19 8.44 12.05 -14.30
N LEU A 20 8.88 13.31 -14.33
CA LEU A 20 8.03 14.47 -14.67
C LEU A 20 7.62 14.49 -16.14
N ALA A 21 8.49 14.01 -17.04
CA ALA A 21 8.21 13.85 -18.47
C ALA A 21 7.25 12.68 -18.77
N ARG A 22 6.66 12.05 -17.74
CA ARG A 22 5.74 10.90 -17.85
C ARG A 22 6.37 9.65 -18.49
N VAL A 23 7.70 9.51 -18.41
CA VAL A 23 8.36 8.24 -18.75
C VAL A 23 8.02 7.22 -17.67
N HIS A 24 7.77 5.97 -18.09
CA HIS A 24 7.46 4.90 -17.14
C HIS A 24 8.60 4.72 -16.12
N VAL A 25 8.27 4.57 -14.84
CA VAL A 25 9.23 4.56 -13.71
C VAL A 25 10.36 3.55 -13.92
N ILE A 26 10.04 2.36 -14.45
CA ILE A 26 11.03 1.32 -14.80
C ILE A 26 12.15 1.89 -15.69
N PHE A 27 11.79 2.55 -16.80
CA PHE A 27 12.78 3.11 -17.72
C PHE A 27 13.50 4.30 -17.09
N ALA A 28 12.80 5.11 -16.29
CA ALA A 28 13.41 6.25 -15.60
C ALA A 28 14.52 5.80 -14.63
N ILE A 29 14.29 4.73 -13.86
CA ILE A 29 15.27 4.15 -12.94
C ILE A 29 16.45 3.54 -13.70
N LEU A 30 16.20 2.79 -14.77
CA LEU A 30 17.27 2.20 -15.59
C LEU A 30 18.17 3.26 -16.22
N MET A 31 17.57 4.30 -16.82
CA MET A 31 18.33 5.41 -17.41
C MET A 31 19.11 6.20 -16.36
N ALA A 32 18.53 6.41 -15.18
CA ALA A 32 19.22 7.07 -14.07
C ALA A 32 20.41 6.24 -13.55
N ALA A 33 20.25 4.91 -13.43
CA ALA A 33 21.32 4.00 -13.03
C ALA A 33 22.47 3.98 -14.04
N ILE A 34 22.15 3.88 -15.33
CA ILE A 34 23.15 3.95 -16.41
C ILE A 34 23.88 5.30 -16.37
N THR A 35 23.15 6.40 -16.17
CA THR A 35 23.76 7.73 -16.07
C THR A 35 24.71 7.84 -14.87
N ALA A 36 24.34 7.29 -13.71
CA ALA A 36 25.20 7.26 -12.52
C ALA A 36 26.50 6.49 -12.78
N GLY A 37 26.40 5.29 -13.37
CA GLY A 37 27.56 4.45 -13.66
C GLY A 37 28.52 5.09 -14.67
N LEU A 38 27.99 5.57 -15.80
CA LEU A 38 28.80 6.20 -16.85
C LEU A 38 29.51 7.46 -16.37
N LEU A 39 28.86 8.30 -15.55
CA LEU A 39 29.48 9.50 -14.97
C LEU A 39 30.54 9.19 -13.92
N SER A 40 30.57 7.96 -13.42
CA SER A 40 31.54 7.48 -12.43
C SER A 40 32.64 6.62 -13.07
N ASN A 41 32.82 6.70 -14.40
CA ASN A 41 33.78 5.91 -15.18
C ASN A 41 33.57 4.39 -15.13
N LEU A 42 32.42 3.90 -14.68
CA LEU A 42 32.07 2.48 -14.81
C LEU A 42 31.72 2.19 -16.27
N SER A 43 32.13 1.01 -16.76
CA SER A 43 31.65 0.53 -18.05
C SER A 43 30.14 0.26 -17.98
N LEU A 44 29.47 0.24 -19.14
CA LEU A 44 28.06 -0.13 -19.20
C LEU A 44 27.82 -1.54 -18.64
N SER A 45 28.76 -2.46 -18.89
CA SER A 45 28.69 -3.84 -18.41
C SER A 45 28.77 -3.90 -16.88
N ASP A 46 29.70 -3.15 -16.29
CA ASP A 46 29.90 -3.13 -14.83
C ASP A 46 28.74 -2.43 -14.14
N THR A 47 28.22 -1.36 -14.73
CA THR A 47 27.04 -0.67 -14.22
C THR A 47 25.83 -1.61 -14.17
N LEU A 48 25.62 -2.39 -15.23
CA LEU A 48 24.53 -3.37 -15.28
C LEU A 48 24.76 -4.54 -14.32
N SER A 49 25.99 -5.03 -14.17
CA SER A 49 26.29 -6.11 -13.22
C SER A 49 26.07 -5.69 -11.77
N THR A 50 26.53 -4.48 -11.38
CA THR A 50 26.25 -3.88 -10.07
C THR A 50 24.76 -3.66 -9.86
N PHE A 51 24.06 -3.13 -10.87
CA PHE A 51 22.61 -2.92 -10.80
C PHE A 51 21.86 -4.23 -10.55
N LEU A 52 22.16 -5.28 -11.32
CA LEU A 52 21.52 -6.59 -11.19
C LEU A 52 21.87 -7.27 -9.86
N GLY A 53 23.12 -7.17 -9.41
CA GLY A 53 23.55 -7.66 -8.10
C GLY A 53 22.82 -6.98 -6.94
N GLY A 54 22.53 -5.68 -7.08
CA GLY A 54 21.81 -4.88 -6.10
C GLY A 54 20.30 -5.12 -6.02
N MET A 55 19.68 -5.72 -7.04
CA MET A 55 18.24 -6.01 -7.04
C MET A 55 17.82 -6.94 -5.89
N GLY A 56 18.73 -7.79 -5.43
CA GLY A 56 18.50 -8.74 -4.33
C GLY A 56 18.14 -8.09 -2.99
N GLY A 57 18.57 -6.84 -2.76
CA GLY A 57 18.39 -6.14 -1.48
C GLY A 57 16.94 -5.87 -1.09
N GLN A 58 15.99 -5.97 -2.02
CA GLN A 58 14.56 -5.81 -1.77
C GLN A 58 13.73 -7.02 -2.22
N SER A 59 14.36 -8.19 -2.43
CA SER A 59 13.66 -9.40 -2.88
C SER A 59 12.60 -9.89 -1.90
N GLU A 60 12.87 -9.85 -0.60
CA GLU A 60 11.90 -10.25 0.43
C GLU A 60 10.66 -9.33 0.41
N THR A 61 10.88 -8.02 0.32
CA THR A 61 9.80 -7.03 0.21
C THR A 61 9.02 -7.23 -1.08
N ALA A 62 9.69 -7.38 -2.22
CA ALA A 62 9.03 -7.61 -3.52
C ALA A 62 8.17 -8.89 -3.50
N LEU A 63 8.69 -9.99 -2.96
CA LEU A 63 7.95 -11.24 -2.79
C LEU A 63 6.74 -11.04 -1.86
N SER A 64 6.91 -10.31 -0.75
CA SER A 64 5.82 -9.99 0.17
C SER A 64 4.69 -9.26 -0.53
N TYR A 65 4.99 -8.27 -1.39
CA TYR A 65 3.98 -7.51 -2.13
C TYR A 65 3.20 -8.39 -3.11
N ILE A 66 3.87 -9.29 -3.81
CA ILE A 66 3.23 -10.25 -4.72
C ILE A 66 2.27 -11.17 -3.94
N LEU A 67 2.76 -11.78 -2.85
CA LEU A 67 1.94 -12.67 -2.03
C LEU A 67 0.77 -11.95 -1.37
N LEU A 68 0.96 -10.72 -0.90
CA LEU A 68 -0.13 -9.91 -0.35
C LEU A 68 -1.15 -9.53 -1.42
N GLY A 69 -0.71 -9.25 -2.65
CA GLY A 69 -1.59 -9.04 -3.79
C GLY A 69 -2.46 -10.26 -4.08
N ILE A 70 -1.86 -11.45 -4.09
CA ILE A 70 -2.57 -12.74 -4.24
C ILE A 70 -3.57 -12.95 -3.10
N PHE A 71 -3.13 -12.75 -1.85
CA PHE A 71 -4.00 -12.90 -0.69
C PHE A 71 -5.17 -11.91 -0.71
N ALA A 72 -4.92 -10.66 -1.09
CA ALA A 72 -5.96 -9.65 -1.23
C ALA A 72 -6.96 -9.99 -2.35
N ALA A 73 -6.49 -10.48 -3.50
CA ALA A 73 -7.36 -10.95 -4.58
C ALA A 73 -8.27 -12.09 -4.09
N MET A 74 -7.73 -13.07 -3.35
CA MET A 74 -8.54 -14.15 -2.78
C MET A 74 -9.58 -13.68 -1.76
N ILE A 75 -9.26 -12.66 -0.96
CA ILE A 75 -10.24 -12.08 -0.03
C ILE A 75 -11.31 -11.29 -0.80
N ALA A 76 -10.94 -10.56 -1.86
CA ALA A 76 -11.89 -9.84 -2.69
C ALA A 76 -12.92 -10.77 -3.36
N HIS A 77 -12.50 -11.98 -3.75
CA HIS A 77 -13.37 -13.04 -4.27
C HIS A 77 -14.22 -13.75 -3.19
N SER A 78 -13.96 -13.50 -1.90
CA SER A 78 -14.76 -14.05 -0.79
C SER A 78 -16.02 -13.23 -0.52
N ASN A 79 -17.00 -13.85 0.16
CA ASN A 79 -18.27 -13.21 0.55
C ASN A 79 -18.11 -12.18 1.69
N ILE A 80 -16.95 -12.12 2.36
CA ILE A 80 -16.67 -11.17 3.45
C ILE A 80 -16.89 -9.72 2.99
N THR A 81 -16.51 -9.41 1.76
CA THR A 81 -16.66 -8.09 1.13
C THR A 81 -18.11 -7.61 1.17
N LYS A 82 -19.07 -8.49 0.84
CA LYS A 82 -20.52 -8.19 0.85
C LYS A 82 -21.07 -8.07 2.27
N MET A 83 -20.69 -8.99 3.15
CA MET A 83 -21.10 -8.97 4.56
C MET A 83 -20.63 -7.69 5.28
N LEU A 84 -19.43 -7.22 4.95
CA LEU A 84 -18.91 -5.96 5.49
C LEU A 84 -19.75 -4.77 5.04
N ILE A 85 -20.14 -4.73 3.77
CA ILE A 85 -21.03 -3.69 3.20
C ILE A 85 -22.38 -3.69 3.92
N ASP A 86 -23.03 -4.85 4.06
CA ASP A 86 -24.34 -4.96 4.72
C ASP A 86 -24.28 -4.49 6.17
N LYS A 87 -23.20 -4.84 6.88
CA LYS A 87 -22.98 -4.40 8.25
C LYS A 87 -22.73 -2.89 8.34
N LEU A 88 -21.95 -2.32 7.42
CA LEU A 88 -21.74 -0.86 7.32
C LEU A 88 -23.03 -0.11 6.98
N LEU A 89 -23.84 -0.63 6.05
CA LEU A 89 -25.14 -0.06 5.68
C LEU A 89 -26.16 -0.14 6.83
N SER A 90 -26.05 -1.14 7.71
CA SER A 90 -26.88 -1.24 8.92
C SER A 90 -26.58 -0.14 9.95
N VAL A 91 -25.41 0.51 9.88
CA VAL A 91 -25.03 1.64 10.74
C VAL A 91 -25.72 2.91 10.24
N LYS A 92 -26.99 3.08 10.63
CA LYS A 92 -27.82 4.22 10.28
C LYS A 92 -27.37 5.49 11.04
N LYS A 93 -27.30 6.63 10.33
CA LYS A 93 -27.07 8.00 10.86
C LYS A 93 -25.67 8.31 11.43
N MET A 94 -24.60 8.10 10.66
CA MET A 94 -23.30 8.68 11.03
C MET A 94 -23.05 10.02 10.31
N ASN A 95 -22.64 11.05 11.06
CA ASN A 95 -22.27 12.34 10.50
C ASN A 95 -21.06 12.17 9.56
N LYS A 96 -21.11 12.75 8.36
CA LYS A 96 -20.07 12.62 7.32
C LYS A 96 -18.66 12.93 7.83
N TYR A 97 -18.54 13.92 8.71
CA TYR A 97 -17.27 14.31 9.33
C TYR A 97 -16.77 13.29 10.34
N MET A 98 -17.69 12.71 11.12
CA MET A 98 -17.38 11.67 12.10
C MET A 98 -16.95 10.37 11.40
N LEU A 99 -17.55 10.03 10.26
CA LEU A 99 -17.09 8.91 9.44
C LEU A 99 -15.69 9.13 8.88
N LEU A 100 -15.41 10.30 8.28
CA LEU A 100 -14.08 10.62 7.76
C LEU A 100 -13.00 10.56 8.84
N LEU A 101 -13.29 11.11 10.03
CA LEU A 101 -12.38 11.05 11.18
C LEU A 101 -12.24 9.64 11.74
N MET A 102 -13.32 8.85 11.77
CA MET A 102 -13.27 7.46 12.21
C MET A 102 -12.46 6.60 11.24
N VAL A 103 -12.61 6.79 9.93
CA VAL A 103 -11.82 6.12 8.90
C VAL A 103 -10.35 6.53 9.02
N ALA A 104 -10.05 7.82 9.21
CA ALA A 104 -8.69 8.29 9.47
C ALA A 104 -8.11 7.67 10.75
N GLY A 105 -8.87 7.62 11.85
CA GLY A 105 -8.44 7.01 13.11
C GLY A 105 -8.23 5.50 13.00
N LEU A 106 -9.14 4.79 12.33
CA LEU A 106 -9.03 3.35 12.09
C LEU A 106 -7.83 3.02 11.21
N THR A 107 -7.60 3.82 10.16
CA THR A 107 -6.39 3.67 9.31
C THR A 107 -5.11 3.97 10.08
N CYS A 108 -5.12 4.95 10.99
CA CYS A 108 -3.98 5.21 11.86
C CYS A 108 -3.63 4.00 12.73
N LEU A 109 -4.64 3.39 13.34
CA LEU A 109 -4.46 2.20 14.18
C LEU A 109 -4.04 0.98 13.36
N SER A 110 -4.64 0.80 12.17
CA SER A 110 -4.38 -0.30 11.24
C SER A 110 -2.98 -0.29 10.62
N GLY A 111 -2.28 0.85 10.63
CA GLY A 111 -0.88 0.93 10.20
C GLY A 111 0.11 0.88 11.37
N ASN A 112 -0.20 1.59 12.46
CA ASN A 112 0.75 1.80 13.55
C ASN A 112 0.73 0.68 14.59
N LEU A 113 -0.43 0.16 14.95
CA LEU A 113 -0.58 -0.85 16.01
C LEU A 113 -0.43 -2.28 15.48
N ILE A 114 -0.89 -2.52 14.26
CA ILE A 114 -0.86 -3.81 13.59
C ILE A 114 -0.28 -3.58 12.18
N PRO A 115 0.77 -4.27 11.72
CA PRO A 115 1.37 -4.03 10.40
C PRO A 115 0.53 -4.61 9.24
N VAL A 116 -0.77 -4.32 9.16
CA VAL A 116 -1.72 -4.88 8.17
C VAL A 116 -2.11 -3.90 7.06
N HIS A 117 -1.62 -2.67 7.09
CA HIS A 117 -2.01 -1.60 6.18
C HIS A 117 -1.83 -1.93 4.68
N ILE A 118 -0.88 -2.78 4.31
CA ILE A 118 -0.64 -3.15 2.91
C ILE A 118 -1.79 -4.04 2.37
N ALA A 119 -2.33 -4.94 3.20
CA ALA A 119 -3.51 -5.76 2.85
C ALA A 119 -4.81 -4.96 3.00
N PHE A 120 -4.83 -3.96 3.86
CA PHE A 120 -6.02 -3.16 4.17
C PHE A 120 -6.56 -2.39 2.95
N ILE A 121 -5.70 -1.79 2.12
CA ILE A 121 -6.15 -0.91 1.03
C ILE A 121 -6.93 -1.70 -0.04
N PRO A 122 -6.41 -2.79 -0.62
CA PRO A 122 -7.13 -3.50 -1.68
C PRO A 122 -8.42 -4.16 -1.17
N ILE A 123 -8.46 -4.56 0.11
CA ILE A 123 -9.62 -5.25 0.71
C ILE A 123 -10.71 -4.27 1.12
N LEU A 124 -10.35 -3.18 1.82
CA LEU A 124 -11.33 -2.32 2.47
C LEU A 124 -11.87 -1.21 1.56
N ILE A 125 -11.04 -0.70 0.64
CA ILE A 125 -11.43 0.47 -0.17
C ILE A 125 -12.57 0.15 -1.14
N PRO A 126 -12.55 -0.94 -1.94
CA PRO A 126 -13.63 -1.19 -2.89
C PRO A 126 -15.03 -1.27 -2.23
N PRO A 127 -15.22 -1.99 -1.10
CA PRO A 127 -16.47 -1.97 -0.33
C PRO A 127 -16.90 -0.58 0.14
N LEU A 128 -15.96 0.19 0.67
CA LEU A 128 -16.24 1.49 1.24
C LEU A 128 -16.64 2.52 0.18
N LEU A 129 -16.22 2.37 -1.09
CA LEU A 129 -16.62 3.26 -2.17
C LEU A 129 -18.14 3.29 -2.37
N ILE A 130 -18.81 2.14 -2.27
CA ILE A 130 -20.27 2.03 -2.37
C ILE A 130 -20.94 2.79 -1.21
N PHE A 131 -20.40 2.61 0.00
CA PHE A 131 -20.89 3.30 1.19
C PHE A 131 -20.65 4.83 1.14
N PHE A 132 -19.51 5.26 0.61
CA PHE A 132 -19.20 6.69 0.42
C PHE A 132 -20.11 7.34 -0.61
N ASN A 133 -20.45 6.63 -1.69
CA ASN A 133 -21.42 7.09 -2.67
C ASN A 133 -22.83 7.23 -2.04
N TYR A 134 -23.27 6.27 -1.20
CA TYR A 134 -24.55 6.38 -0.47
C TYR A 134 -24.60 7.64 0.42
N LEU A 135 -23.49 7.99 1.06
CA LEU A 135 -23.36 9.19 1.90
C LEU A 135 -23.04 10.48 1.14
N ARG A 136 -22.95 10.43 -0.20
CA ARG A 136 -22.55 11.55 -1.08
C ARG A 136 -21.25 12.22 -0.65
N LEU A 137 -20.29 11.41 -0.20
CA LEU A 137 -18.97 11.84 0.25
C LEU A 137 -18.04 12.09 -0.92
N ASP A 138 -17.25 13.16 -0.85
CA ASP A 138 -16.21 13.42 -1.85
C ASP A 138 -15.10 12.35 -1.74
N ARG A 139 -14.93 11.52 -2.79
CA ARG A 139 -13.89 10.49 -2.89
C ARG A 139 -12.48 11.07 -2.67
N ARG A 140 -12.25 12.36 -2.95
CA ARG A 140 -10.97 13.04 -2.69
C ARG A 140 -10.76 13.32 -1.20
N ALA A 141 -11.81 13.67 -0.46
CA ALA A 141 -11.74 13.83 0.99
C ALA A 141 -11.38 12.50 1.67
N VAL A 142 -12.00 11.42 1.19
CA VAL A 142 -11.70 10.06 1.63
C VAL A 142 -10.24 9.70 1.30
N ALA A 143 -9.79 9.94 0.07
CA ALA A 143 -8.41 9.68 -0.32
C ALA A 143 -7.41 10.47 0.56
N CYS A 144 -7.69 11.74 0.87
CA CYS A 144 -6.89 12.53 1.81
C CYS A 144 -6.89 11.93 3.23
N ALA A 145 -8.06 11.50 3.74
CA ALA A 145 -8.18 10.88 5.06
C ALA A 145 -7.42 9.55 5.15
N LEU A 146 -7.51 8.71 4.12
CA LEU A 146 -6.76 7.46 4.02
C LEU A 146 -5.25 7.72 3.88
N THR A 147 -4.85 8.67 3.04
CA THR A 147 -3.42 9.03 2.86
C THR A 147 -2.82 9.54 4.15
N PHE A 148 -3.55 10.41 4.86
CA PHE A 148 -3.13 10.89 6.17
C PHE A 148 -3.04 9.73 7.17
N GLY A 149 -4.09 8.92 7.31
CA GLY A 149 -4.15 7.89 8.33
C GLY A 149 -3.16 6.75 8.10
N LEU A 150 -2.81 6.45 6.85
CA LEU A 150 -1.82 5.43 6.54
C LEU A 150 -0.38 5.93 6.63
N LYS A 151 -0.13 7.24 6.45
CA LYS A 151 1.23 7.80 6.33
C LYS A 151 1.72 8.58 7.54
N MET A 152 0.90 9.46 8.10
CA MET A 152 1.31 10.33 9.20
C MET A 152 1.74 9.55 10.47
N PRO A 153 1.04 8.47 10.90
CA PRO A 153 1.36 7.79 12.15
C PRO A 153 2.77 7.20 12.18
N TYR A 154 3.20 6.49 11.13
CA TYR A 154 4.51 5.85 11.13
C TYR A 154 5.66 6.86 10.96
N ILE A 155 5.38 8.03 10.40
CA ILE A 155 6.37 9.11 10.24
C ILE A 155 6.67 9.75 11.60
N LEU A 156 5.66 9.92 12.46
CA LEU A 156 5.78 10.68 13.70
C LEU A 156 5.90 9.81 14.96
N ILE A 157 5.18 8.70 15.03
CA ILE A 157 5.04 7.90 16.25
C ILE A 157 6.06 6.76 16.21
N PRO A 158 7.07 6.73 17.09
CA PRO A 158 8.00 5.62 17.22
C PRO A 158 7.34 4.46 17.98
N ALA A 159 6.26 3.90 17.44
CA ALA A 159 5.62 2.69 17.96
C ALA A 159 5.19 1.76 16.80
N GLY A 160 5.19 0.45 17.04
CA GLY A 160 4.83 -0.56 16.04
C GLY A 160 5.53 -0.37 14.70
N TYR A 161 4.79 -0.14 13.61
CA TYR A 161 5.39 0.06 12.28
C TYR A 161 6.26 1.33 12.19
N GLY A 162 5.94 2.38 12.97
CA GLY A 162 6.77 3.59 13.01
C GLY A 162 8.17 3.33 13.58
N LEU A 163 8.33 2.41 14.53
CA LEU A 163 9.65 1.99 15.02
C LEU A 163 10.46 1.31 13.91
N ILE A 164 9.82 0.45 13.13
CA ILE A 164 10.46 -0.24 12.00
C ILE A 164 10.93 0.80 10.97
N PHE A 165 10.06 1.74 10.62
CA PHE A 165 10.38 2.81 9.67
C PHE A 165 11.53 3.71 10.16
N HIS A 166 11.49 4.17 11.42
CA HIS A 166 12.58 4.96 12.00
C HIS A 166 13.88 4.17 12.09
N GLY A 167 13.80 2.87 12.38
CA GLY A 167 14.95 1.95 12.38
C GLY A 167 15.60 1.84 11.00
N ILE A 168 14.81 1.66 9.94
CA ILE A 168 15.31 1.62 8.55
C ILE A 168 16.02 2.93 8.20
N ILE A 169 15.43 4.09 8.55
CA ILE A 169 16.06 5.39 8.31
C ILE A 169 17.40 5.48 9.04
N VAL A 170 17.44 5.17 10.34
CA VAL A 170 18.69 5.24 11.12
C VAL A 170 19.75 4.30 10.55
N GLN A 171 19.37 3.07 10.19
CA GLN A 171 20.28 2.09 9.61
C GLN A 171 20.85 2.54 8.27
N GLU A 172 20.01 3.01 7.34
CA GLU A 172 20.47 3.47 6.03
C GLU A 172 21.26 4.78 6.12
N VAL A 173 20.87 5.71 6.99
CA VAL A 173 21.62 6.96 7.14
C VAL A 173 22.98 6.71 7.82
N SER A 174 23.02 5.82 8.82
CA SER A 174 24.27 5.45 9.50
C SER A 174 25.19 4.64 8.58
N SER A 175 24.65 3.77 7.72
CA SER A 175 25.45 3.01 6.74
C SER A 175 26.08 3.91 5.68
N ASN A 176 25.51 5.09 5.44
CA ASN A 176 26.06 6.13 4.56
C ASN A 176 26.92 7.18 5.30
N GLY A 177 27.39 6.88 6.52
CA GLY A 177 28.40 7.68 7.22
C GLY A 177 27.87 8.82 8.11
N MET A 178 26.56 8.91 8.34
CA MET A 178 25.97 9.89 9.27
C MET A 178 25.34 9.19 10.47
N PRO A 179 25.96 9.22 11.67
CA PRO A 179 25.37 8.61 12.86
C PRO A 179 24.15 9.42 13.31
N VAL A 180 22.96 8.82 13.20
CA VAL A 180 21.68 9.41 13.61
C VAL A 180 21.08 8.57 14.73
N THR A 181 20.46 9.20 15.72
CA THR A 181 19.76 8.48 16.78
C THR A 181 18.27 8.35 16.48
N LEU A 182 17.62 7.29 16.96
CA LEU A 182 16.17 7.08 16.81
C LEU A 182 15.34 8.25 17.36
N SER A 183 15.84 8.98 18.36
CA SER A 183 15.17 10.15 18.94
C SER A 183 15.15 11.37 18.00
N GLN A 184 16.07 11.46 17.04
CA GLN A 184 16.15 12.58 16.10
C GLN A 184 15.19 12.43 14.92
N VAL A 185 14.84 11.19 14.55
CA VAL A 185 13.98 10.92 13.39
C VAL A 185 12.57 11.52 13.56
N PRO A 186 11.82 11.28 14.66
CA PRO A 186 10.51 11.89 14.86
C PRO A 186 10.54 13.42 14.83
N LEU A 187 11.61 14.02 15.36
CA LEU A 187 11.79 15.48 15.42
C LEU A 187 11.96 16.08 14.01
N ALA A 188 12.81 15.48 13.17
CA ALA A 188 12.98 15.89 11.78
C ALA A 188 11.70 15.67 10.97
N MET A 189 11.00 14.57 11.24
CA MET A 189 9.77 14.18 10.59
C MET A 189 8.52 14.94 11.07
N ALA A 190 8.63 15.73 12.14
CA ALA A 190 7.53 16.53 12.66
C ALA A 190 7.07 17.61 11.66
N ILE A 191 7.98 18.21 10.90
CA ILE A 191 7.67 19.23 9.88
C ILE A 191 6.74 18.65 8.79
N PRO A 192 7.11 17.55 8.09
CA PRO A 192 6.20 16.95 7.12
C PRO A 192 4.93 16.40 7.76
N ALA A 193 4.98 15.85 8.98
CA ALA A 193 3.79 15.37 9.68
C ALA A 193 2.78 16.50 9.97
N LEU A 194 3.25 17.67 10.41
CA LEU A 194 2.43 18.87 10.59
C LEU A 194 1.80 19.32 9.27
N GLY A 195 2.58 19.30 8.17
CA GLY A 195 2.06 19.59 6.84
C GLY A 195 0.91 18.67 6.42
N MET A 196 1.03 17.37 6.72
CA MET A 196 -0.04 16.38 6.46
C MET A 196 -1.27 16.61 7.33
N PHE A 197 -1.08 16.98 8.60
CA PHE A 197 -2.19 17.29 9.53
C PHE A 197 -2.97 18.53 9.10
N VAL A 198 -2.26 19.62 8.78
CA VAL A 198 -2.86 20.84 8.25
C VAL A 198 -3.54 20.57 6.90
N GLY A 199 -2.89 19.79 6.02
CA GLY A 199 -3.47 19.37 4.74
C GLY A 199 -4.78 18.60 4.89
N LEU A 200 -4.86 17.67 5.86
CA LEU A 200 -6.09 16.96 6.17
C LEU A 200 -7.18 17.91 6.67
N PHE A 201 -6.84 18.82 7.58
CA PHE A 201 -7.79 19.78 8.14
C PHE A 201 -8.38 20.67 7.04
N ILE A 202 -7.53 21.19 6.15
CA ILE A 202 -7.95 21.98 4.99
C ILE A 202 -8.83 21.12 4.05
N ALA A 203 -8.41 19.89 3.76
CA ALA A 203 -9.15 18.98 2.88
C ALA A 203 -10.56 18.68 3.40
N ILE A 204 -10.71 18.35 4.69
CA ILE A 204 -12.00 17.95 5.28
C ILE A 204 -12.92 19.16 5.52
N PHE A 205 -12.39 20.26 6.08
CA PHE A 205 -13.23 21.38 6.52
C PHE A 205 -13.45 22.45 5.46
N PHE A 206 -12.48 22.67 4.57
CA PHE A 206 -12.54 23.76 3.58
C PHE A 206 -12.71 23.26 2.14
N THR A 207 -11.79 22.44 1.63
CA THR A 207 -11.72 22.11 0.20
C THR A 207 -12.82 21.16 -0.26
N TYR A 208 -13.03 20.04 0.45
CA TYR A 208 -13.93 18.96 0.02
C TYR A 208 -15.21 18.88 0.87
N ARG A 209 -15.65 20.01 1.41
CA ARG A 209 -16.85 20.10 2.27
C ARG A 209 -18.16 19.81 1.53
N LYS A 210 -18.21 20.09 0.23
CA LYS A 210 -19.45 20.01 -0.57
C LYS A 210 -19.78 18.54 -0.88
N PRO A 211 -21.05 18.12 -0.72
CA PRO A 211 -21.46 16.80 -1.19
C PRO A 211 -21.26 16.73 -2.70
N ARG A 212 -20.80 15.59 -3.19
CA ARG A 212 -20.57 15.37 -4.61
C ARG A 212 -21.16 14.04 -5.02
N ASP A 213 -22.02 14.09 -6.03
CA ASP A 213 -22.58 12.92 -6.65
C ASP A 213 -21.61 12.47 -7.76
N TYR A 214 -21.10 11.24 -7.61
CA TYR A 214 -20.25 10.58 -8.58
C TYR A 214 -21.15 9.69 -9.44
N GLU A 215 -21.98 10.28 -10.29
CA GLU A 215 -22.79 9.54 -11.24
C GLU A 215 -22.03 9.42 -12.57
N THR A 216 -21.71 8.18 -12.95
CA THR A 216 -21.58 7.75 -14.35
C THR A 216 -22.46 6.51 -14.51
N GLU A 217 -23.31 6.48 -15.54
CA GLU A 217 -24.29 5.39 -15.81
C GLU A 217 -23.62 3.99 -15.88
N GLU A 218 -22.35 3.89 -16.29
CA GLU A 218 -21.59 2.64 -16.37
C GLU A 218 -21.07 2.12 -15.00
N GLU A 219 -20.73 3.00 -14.06
CA GLU A 219 -20.42 2.63 -12.66
C GLU A 219 -21.71 2.21 -11.93
N ARG A 220 -22.85 2.78 -12.33
CA ARG A 220 -24.17 2.38 -11.85
C ARG A 220 -24.52 0.98 -12.34
N ALA A 221 -24.28 0.60 -13.59
CA ALA A 221 -24.59 -0.75 -14.07
C ALA A 221 -23.72 -1.85 -13.41
N SER A 222 -22.40 -1.64 -13.32
CA SER A 222 -21.47 -2.63 -12.74
C SER A 222 -21.56 -2.75 -11.21
N HIS A 223 -21.68 -1.63 -10.49
CA HIS A 223 -21.88 -1.67 -9.04
C HIS A 223 -23.35 -1.89 -8.65
N ALA A 224 -24.33 -1.53 -9.50
CA ALA A 224 -25.72 -1.87 -9.26
C ALA A 224 -26.11 -3.28 -9.69
N GLU A 225 -25.34 -4.04 -10.47
CA GLU A 225 -25.54 -5.49 -10.57
C GLU A 225 -25.07 -6.21 -9.29
N ILE A 226 -23.98 -5.73 -8.68
CA ILE A 226 -23.52 -6.19 -7.35
C ILE A 226 -24.52 -5.77 -6.25
N PHE A 227 -25.07 -4.55 -6.35
CA PHE A 227 -26.10 -4.04 -5.43
C PHE A 227 -27.50 -4.62 -5.71
N ALA A 228 -27.90 -4.91 -6.95
CA ALA A 228 -29.22 -5.45 -7.29
C ALA A 228 -29.28 -6.96 -7.05
N SER A 229 -28.18 -7.70 -7.27
CA SER A 229 -28.12 -9.11 -6.83
C SER A 229 -28.20 -9.24 -5.30
N SER A 230 -27.75 -8.22 -4.55
CA SER A 230 -27.88 -8.17 -3.08
C SER A 230 -29.21 -7.56 -2.59
N VAL A 231 -29.77 -6.59 -3.32
CA VAL A 231 -31.03 -5.89 -2.95
C VAL A 231 -32.27 -6.61 -3.46
N GLN A 232 -32.23 -7.33 -4.58
CA GLN A 232 -33.35 -8.19 -5.00
C GLN A 232 -33.50 -9.41 -4.09
N LEU A 233 -32.43 -9.79 -3.37
CA LEU A 233 -32.48 -10.70 -2.23
C LEU A 233 -33.08 -10.06 -0.96
N ALA A 234 -33.14 -8.72 -0.88
CA ALA A 234 -33.62 -7.97 0.28
C ALA A 234 -35.05 -7.42 0.12
N ALA A 235 -35.55 -7.25 -1.10
CA ALA A 235 -36.84 -6.61 -1.38
C ALA A 235 -37.98 -7.57 -1.79
N GLY A 236 -37.68 -8.84 -2.08
CA GLY A 236 -38.67 -9.88 -2.34
C GLY A 236 -38.87 -10.79 -1.14
N THR A 237 -39.98 -10.61 -0.42
CA THR A 237 -40.67 -11.56 0.47
C THR A 237 -39.86 -12.77 0.97
N GLU A 238 -39.01 -12.55 1.98
CA GLU A 238 -38.80 -13.37 3.18
C GLU A 238 -37.49 -12.92 3.83
N ARG A 239 -37.48 -12.81 5.15
CA ARG A 239 -36.24 -12.61 5.92
C ARG A 239 -35.37 -13.85 5.78
N VAL A 240 -34.63 -13.99 4.68
CA VAL A 240 -33.52 -14.92 4.63
C VAL A 240 -32.41 -14.26 5.43
N LYS A 241 -32.36 -14.56 6.73
CA LYS A 241 -31.11 -14.50 7.49
C LYS A 241 -30.05 -15.15 6.59
N GLN A 242 -29.17 -14.37 5.96
CA GLN A 242 -27.98 -14.95 5.37
C GLN A 242 -27.25 -15.62 6.53
N LYS A 243 -27.36 -16.94 6.59
CA LYS A 243 -26.65 -17.75 7.57
C LYS A 243 -25.18 -17.47 7.31
N PHE A 244 -24.42 -17.17 8.36
CA PHE A 244 -22.97 -17.26 8.34
C PHE A 244 -22.59 -18.55 7.59
N GLU A 245 -22.11 -18.45 6.36
CA GLU A 245 -21.62 -19.63 5.67
C GLU A 245 -20.32 -20.03 6.35
N VAL A 246 -20.08 -21.33 6.45
CA VAL A 246 -18.83 -21.88 7.01
C VAL A 246 -17.61 -21.27 6.28
N ARG A 247 -17.78 -20.89 5.01
CA ARG A 247 -16.77 -20.22 4.18
C ARG A 247 -16.37 -18.84 4.71
N ASP A 248 -17.29 -18.03 5.22
CA ASP A 248 -16.98 -16.70 5.77
C ASP A 248 -16.20 -16.80 7.09
N VAL A 249 -16.56 -17.77 7.93
CA VAL A 249 -15.83 -18.06 9.17
C VAL A 249 -14.43 -18.56 8.84
N LEU A 250 -14.30 -19.43 7.83
CA LEU A 250 -13.01 -19.93 7.37
C LEU A 250 -12.12 -18.82 6.78
N THR A 251 -12.67 -17.88 6.02
CA THR A 251 -11.92 -16.71 5.53
C THR A 251 -11.49 -15.81 6.70
N LEU A 252 -12.34 -15.60 7.69
CA LEU A 252 -11.97 -14.84 8.90
C LEU A 252 -10.84 -15.55 9.67
N VAL A 253 -10.91 -16.88 9.78
CA VAL A 253 -9.84 -17.70 10.36
C VAL A 253 -8.55 -17.59 9.55
N ALA A 254 -8.61 -17.55 8.22
CA ALA A 254 -7.44 -17.33 7.37
C ALA A 254 -6.80 -15.96 7.61
N ILE A 255 -7.60 -14.90 7.72
CA ILE A 255 -7.13 -13.54 8.00
C ILE A 255 -6.48 -13.47 9.39
N VAL A 256 -7.14 -14.01 10.41
CA VAL A 256 -6.61 -14.02 11.78
C VAL A 256 -5.35 -14.90 11.87
N GLY A 257 -5.34 -16.06 11.21
CA GLY A 257 -4.18 -16.95 11.17
C GLY A 257 -2.98 -16.32 10.48
N ALA A 258 -3.19 -15.70 9.31
CA ALA A 258 -2.17 -14.92 8.61
C ALA A 258 -1.59 -13.82 9.51
N LEU A 259 -2.46 -13.09 10.22
CA LEU A 259 -2.07 -12.03 11.12
C LEU A 259 -1.26 -12.52 12.33
N VAL A 260 -1.69 -13.61 12.96
CA VAL A 260 -0.99 -14.20 14.10
C VAL A 260 0.41 -14.65 13.69
N VAL A 261 0.54 -15.35 12.55
CA VAL A 261 1.84 -15.77 12.03
C VAL A 261 2.71 -14.58 11.66
N GLN A 262 2.14 -13.56 11.01
CA GLN A 262 2.87 -12.35 10.66
C GLN A 262 3.45 -11.66 11.90
N ILE A 263 2.67 -11.55 12.99
CA ILE A 263 3.12 -10.90 14.24
C ILE A 263 4.17 -11.76 14.97
N GLN A 264 4.01 -13.09 15.00
CA GLN A 264 4.95 -13.98 15.69
C GLN A 264 6.29 -14.10 14.95
N VAL A 265 6.23 -14.27 13.63
CA VAL A 265 7.42 -14.52 12.80
C VAL A 265 8.04 -13.23 12.28
N GLN A 266 7.35 -12.08 12.41
CA GLN A 266 7.79 -10.77 11.90
C GLN A 266 8.08 -10.79 10.38
N SER A 267 7.47 -11.71 9.64
CA SER A 267 7.64 -11.85 8.19
C SER A 267 6.31 -11.71 7.46
N LEU A 268 6.26 -10.72 6.56
CA LEU A 268 5.11 -10.48 5.69
C LEU A 268 4.90 -11.64 4.70
N VAL A 269 6.00 -12.21 4.19
CA VAL A 269 5.99 -13.37 3.28
C VAL A 269 5.25 -14.54 3.92
N LEU A 270 5.63 -14.92 5.14
CA LEU A 270 5.07 -16.09 5.82
C LEU A 270 3.62 -15.86 6.25
N GLY A 271 3.28 -14.66 6.72
CA GLY A 271 1.89 -14.30 7.02
C GLY A 271 0.98 -14.44 5.80
N ALA A 272 1.41 -13.87 4.66
CA ALA A 272 0.68 -13.98 3.40
C ALA A 272 0.54 -15.44 2.95
N LEU A 273 1.64 -16.20 2.97
CA LEU A 273 1.66 -17.60 2.53
C LEU A 273 0.76 -18.49 3.38
N VAL A 274 0.74 -18.33 4.69
CA VAL A 274 -0.21 -19.04 5.57
C VAL A 274 -1.64 -18.66 5.25
N GLY A 275 -1.94 -17.37 5.07
CA GLY A 275 -3.27 -16.92 4.66
C GLY A 275 -3.73 -17.57 3.35
N ILE A 276 -2.85 -17.62 2.35
CA ILE A 276 -3.10 -18.26 1.06
C ILE A 276 -3.36 -19.76 1.23
N ILE A 277 -2.51 -20.47 1.98
CA ILE A 277 -2.66 -21.91 2.21
C ILE A 277 -3.98 -22.22 2.92
N VAL A 278 -4.33 -21.46 3.96
CA VAL A 278 -5.59 -21.65 4.69
C VAL A 278 -6.79 -21.39 3.79
N MET A 279 -6.74 -20.38 2.92
CA MET A 279 -7.82 -20.08 1.96
C MET A 279 -8.06 -21.22 0.95
N PHE A 280 -6.98 -21.82 0.43
CA PHE A 280 -7.07 -22.99 -0.44
C PHE A 280 -7.52 -24.25 0.32
N ALA A 281 -6.96 -24.52 1.50
CA ALA A 281 -7.30 -25.67 2.33
C ALA A 281 -8.77 -25.63 2.78
N ALA A 282 -9.27 -24.43 3.10
CA ALA A 282 -10.66 -24.18 3.46
C ALA A 282 -11.64 -24.24 2.27
N ARG A 283 -11.15 -24.40 1.03
CA ARG A 283 -11.93 -24.32 -0.21
C ARG A 283 -12.75 -23.03 -0.32
N VAL A 284 -12.22 -21.94 0.23
CA VAL A 284 -12.80 -20.60 0.02
C VAL A 284 -12.63 -20.23 -1.46
N VAL A 285 -11.44 -20.47 -2.00
CA VAL A 285 -11.14 -20.39 -3.43
C VAL A 285 -10.96 -21.80 -3.97
N THR A 286 -11.67 -22.15 -5.04
CA THR A 286 -11.53 -23.47 -5.66
C THR A 286 -10.23 -23.57 -6.44
N LEU A 287 -9.65 -24.78 -6.55
CA LEU A 287 -8.42 -24.98 -7.34
C LEU A 287 -8.57 -24.58 -8.82
N GLY A 288 -9.79 -24.56 -9.36
CA GLY A 288 -10.07 -24.10 -10.73
C GLY A 288 -10.05 -22.57 -10.88
N GLU A 289 -10.42 -21.83 -9.83
CA GLU A 289 -10.39 -20.35 -9.80
C GLU A 289 -9.01 -19.82 -9.33
N GLY A 290 -8.23 -20.67 -8.64
CA GLY A 290 -6.96 -20.29 -8.04
C GLY A 290 -5.99 -19.62 -9.02
N GLU A 291 -5.87 -20.12 -10.25
CA GLU A 291 -4.98 -19.55 -11.27
C GLU A 291 -5.37 -18.11 -11.63
N VAL A 292 -6.67 -17.87 -11.88
CA VAL A 292 -7.19 -16.54 -12.25
C VAL A 292 -6.97 -15.56 -11.10
N VAL A 293 -7.28 -15.97 -9.87
CA VAL A 293 -7.14 -15.11 -8.68
C VAL A 293 -5.67 -14.80 -8.36
N VAL A 294 -4.77 -15.77 -8.55
CA VAL A 294 -3.33 -15.56 -8.40
C VAL A 294 -2.84 -14.56 -9.45
N GLN A 295 -3.23 -14.70 -10.72
CA GLN A 295 -2.87 -13.77 -11.78
C GLN A 295 -3.39 -12.35 -11.51
N GLU A 296 -4.63 -12.21 -11.04
CA GLU A 296 -5.18 -10.91 -10.61
C GLU A 296 -4.37 -10.29 -9.47
N GLY A 297 -4.02 -11.08 -8.46
CA GLY A 297 -3.19 -10.64 -7.34
C GLY A 297 -1.80 -10.19 -7.76
N VAL A 298 -1.14 -10.95 -8.64
CA VAL A 298 0.15 -10.58 -9.23
C VAL A 298 0.02 -9.31 -10.08
N LYS A 299 -1.08 -9.15 -10.84
CA LYS A 299 -1.31 -7.95 -11.64
C LYS A 299 -1.49 -6.69 -10.77
N LEU A 300 -2.13 -6.82 -9.61
CA LEU A 300 -2.35 -5.71 -8.68
C LEU A 300 -1.03 -5.16 -8.11
N MET A 301 -0.11 -6.04 -7.70
CA MET A 301 1.08 -5.64 -6.92
C MET A 301 2.44 -5.88 -7.62
N GLY A 302 2.47 -6.66 -8.69
CA GLY A 302 3.71 -7.08 -9.37
C GLY A 302 4.48 -5.92 -9.98
N ALA A 303 3.80 -4.90 -10.51
CA ALA A 303 4.46 -3.70 -11.02
C ALA A 303 5.22 -2.95 -9.91
N ILE A 304 4.62 -2.83 -8.72
CA ILE A 304 5.22 -2.18 -7.55
C ILE A 304 6.40 -3.02 -7.04
N ALA A 305 6.22 -4.34 -6.94
CA ALA A 305 7.26 -5.27 -6.53
C ALA A 305 8.48 -5.19 -7.46
N PHE A 306 8.26 -5.12 -8.78
CA PHE A 306 9.34 -4.98 -9.74
C PHE A 306 10.06 -3.62 -9.62
N VAL A 307 9.30 -2.52 -9.46
CA VAL A 307 9.90 -1.19 -9.22
C VAL A 307 10.75 -1.18 -7.95
N MET A 308 10.33 -1.87 -6.89
CA MET A 308 11.13 -2.02 -5.65
C MET A 308 12.47 -2.72 -5.88
N LEU A 309 12.50 -3.80 -6.68
CA LEU A 309 13.74 -4.48 -7.04
C LEU A 309 14.68 -3.56 -7.83
N LEU A 310 14.15 -2.83 -8.82
CA LEU A 310 14.94 -1.88 -9.60
C LEU A 310 15.47 -0.73 -8.75
N ALA A 311 14.69 -0.23 -7.80
CA ALA A 311 15.11 0.82 -6.87
C ALA A 311 16.27 0.35 -5.98
N SER A 312 16.26 -0.91 -5.54
CA SER A 312 17.38 -1.54 -4.81
C SER A 312 18.64 -1.64 -5.66
N GLY A 313 18.50 -2.09 -6.92
CA GLY A 313 19.59 -2.11 -7.89
C GLY A 313 20.19 -0.72 -8.11
N TYR A 314 19.33 0.28 -8.30
CA TYR A 314 19.74 1.68 -8.45
C TYR A 314 20.46 2.22 -7.21
N ALA A 315 19.95 1.96 -6.01
CA ALA A 315 20.59 2.38 -4.76
C ALA A 315 21.99 1.75 -4.61
N THR A 316 22.18 0.51 -5.06
CA THR A 316 23.48 -0.16 -5.05
C THR A 316 24.45 0.51 -6.02
N VAL A 317 24.01 0.85 -7.24
CA VAL A 317 24.81 1.64 -8.18
C VAL A 317 25.21 2.98 -7.57
N LEU A 318 24.30 3.68 -6.88
CA LEU A 318 24.62 4.95 -6.20
C LEU A 318 25.61 4.79 -5.04
N LYS A 319 25.55 3.68 -4.29
CA LYS A 319 26.48 3.40 -3.19
C LYS A 319 27.89 3.14 -3.73
N ASP A 320 28.01 2.28 -4.74
CA ASP A 320 29.30 1.96 -5.35
C ASP A 320 29.92 3.20 -6.03
N THR A 321 29.12 3.93 -6.81
CA THR A 321 29.58 5.16 -7.48
C THR A 321 29.82 6.35 -6.54
N GLY A 322 29.06 6.46 -5.44
CA GLY A 322 29.20 7.53 -4.45
C GLY A 322 30.33 7.30 -3.44
N SER A 323 30.66 6.03 -3.16
CA SER A 323 31.73 5.68 -2.20
C SER A 323 33.13 6.07 -2.65
N GLU A 324 33.40 6.08 -3.96
CA GLU A 324 34.68 6.53 -4.53
C GLU A 324 34.88 8.06 -4.49
N LEU A 325 33.84 8.84 -4.18
CA LEU A 325 33.84 10.31 -4.27
C LEU A 325 33.82 11.03 -2.92
N ILE A 326 33.74 10.30 -1.81
CA ILE A 326 33.68 10.86 -0.44
C ILE A 326 35.05 10.86 0.25
N TRP A 327 36.10 10.33 -0.38
CA TRP A 327 37.49 10.39 0.11
C TRP A 327 38.41 11.18 -0.82
#